data_AF-A0A2V2VC35-F1
#
_entry.id   AF-A0A2V2VC35-F1
#
_cell.length_a   1.000
_cell.length_b   1.000
_cell.length_c   1.000
_cell.angle_alpha   90.00
_cell.angle_beta   90.00
_cell.angle_gamma   90.00
#
_symmetry.space_group_name_H-M   'P 1'
#
loop_
_entity.id
_entity.type
_entity.pdbx_description
1 polymer ?
#
loop_
_entity_poly.entity_id
_entity_poly.type
_entity_poly.pdbx_seq_one_letter_code
_entity_poly.pdbx_strand_id
1 'polypeptide(L)'
;MPRGGRHAGGAHTAPNGMQGQPRNSPDYYYFGDCGGDDGGSRLWAAPPLARDDVWIDNIRIAGSKSGATLWEAQVLRNADSCRATMGEDRESGATQYTFLGVQFDHTHRAVSLSDKFVRCVRAMPSLKYLTIPEMEVVASRFLYAAAILRTRLCDYYFFIKAVRRRLSALHQGIVQETSPAKLPPAAVGLDERLRHTIENNRKRNNKPTERASAAIITDASLHGWRAVFIPDSGDVKIAGGKWEKKPFLIMQAEARAERLALSAFSAVLPRTVDVWVDNTLLQGAANKGSSKSHAMTWELQRIYEF
;
A
#
# COMPACT_ATOMS: atom_id res chain seq x y z
N MET A 1 46.91 27.12 19.26
CA MET A 1 47.72 27.36 18.03
C MET A 1 49.05 26.66 18.23
N PRO A 2 49.70 26.05 17.21
CA PRO A 2 49.80 26.44 15.78
C PRO A 2 48.81 25.65 14.88
N ARG A 3 48.27 26.08 13.73
CA ARG A 3 48.65 26.90 12.54
C ARG A 3 49.55 26.19 11.50
N GLY A 4 48.94 25.98 10.32
CA GLY A 4 49.57 25.81 8.99
C GLY A 4 49.39 24.39 8.41
N GLY A 5 48.88 24.14 7.21
CA GLY A 5 48.58 24.98 6.05
C GLY A 5 47.95 24.12 4.93
N ARG A 6 47.40 24.80 3.91
CA ARG A 6 46.48 24.31 2.86
C ARG A 6 47.18 23.76 1.61
N HIS A 7 46.43 23.03 0.78
CA HIS A 7 46.26 23.11 -0.71
C HIS A 7 45.87 21.70 -1.24
N ALA A 8 44.69 21.43 -1.83
CA ALA A 8 44.02 21.90 -3.06
C ALA A 8 44.39 21.09 -4.34
N GLY A 9 43.37 20.60 -5.05
CA GLY A 9 43.43 19.91 -6.36
C GLY A 9 43.06 18.42 -6.26
N GLY A 10 42.17 17.82 -7.04
CA GLY A 10 41.42 18.20 -8.23
C GLY A 10 40.41 17.09 -8.57
N ALA A 11 39.37 17.43 -9.31
CA ALA A 11 38.31 16.54 -9.76
C ALA A 11 38.74 15.64 -10.93
N HIS A 12 38.15 14.43 -11.03
CA HIS A 12 37.60 13.78 -12.24
C HIS A 12 37.40 12.27 -11.98
N THR A 13 36.15 11.84 -11.72
CA THR A 13 35.21 11.13 -12.63
C THR A 13 35.45 9.63 -12.84
N ALA A 14 34.52 8.81 -12.35
CA ALA A 14 34.12 7.51 -12.90
C ALA A 14 32.72 7.12 -12.33
N PRO A 15 31.94 6.22 -12.95
CA PRO A 15 30.58 6.53 -13.41
C PRO A 15 29.46 5.71 -12.73
N ASN A 16 28.21 6.09 -13.03
CA ASN A 16 27.01 5.26 -12.96
C ASN A 16 26.66 4.63 -11.59
N GLY A 17 26.07 5.44 -10.70
CA GLY A 17 25.28 4.94 -9.57
C GLY A 17 23.80 4.85 -9.96
N MET A 18 23.31 3.65 -10.25
CA MET A 18 21.89 3.38 -10.46
C MET A 18 21.06 3.86 -9.26
N GLN A 19 20.07 4.71 -9.51
CA GLN A 19 19.25 5.37 -8.48
C GLN A 19 18.24 4.41 -7.86
N GLY A 20 18.40 4.15 -6.57
CA GLY A 20 17.48 3.41 -5.71
C GLY A 20 16.22 4.21 -5.30
N GLN A 21 15.14 3.46 -5.12
CA GLN A 21 13.73 3.81 -4.87
C GLN A 21 13.42 4.69 -3.65
N PRO A 22 12.30 5.43 -3.73
CA PRO A 22 11.34 5.56 -2.63
C PRO A 22 10.02 4.83 -2.97
N ARG A 23 9.51 3.95 -2.08
CA ARG A 23 8.13 3.42 -2.10
C ARG A 23 7.36 4.01 -0.92
N ASN A 24 6.39 4.88 -1.24
CA ASN A 24 5.14 5.10 -0.51
C ASN A 24 4.13 5.66 -1.51
N SER A 25 3.68 4.79 -2.42
CA SER A 25 2.30 4.90 -2.89
C SER A 25 1.44 4.14 -1.89
N PRO A 26 0.25 4.64 -1.53
CA PRO A 26 -0.74 3.86 -0.79
C PRO A 26 -1.04 2.56 -1.54
N ASP A 27 -1.00 1.43 -0.82
CA ASP A 27 -1.24 0.10 -1.38
C ASP A 27 -2.67 0.05 -1.96
N TYR A 28 -2.78 0.03 -3.30
CA TYR A 28 -4.04 -0.17 -4.00
C TYR A 28 -3.94 -1.38 -4.93
N TYR A 29 -4.98 -2.20 -4.86
CA TYR A 29 -5.20 -3.46 -5.56
C TYR A 29 -4.80 -3.37 -7.04
N TYR A 30 -3.78 -4.14 -7.42
CA TYR A 30 -3.57 -4.54 -8.81
C TYR A 30 -4.73 -5.46 -9.21
N PHE A 31 -5.57 -5.02 -10.15
CA PHE A 31 -6.26 -5.96 -11.04
C PHE A 31 -5.19 -6.47 -11.99
N GLY A 32 -4.63 -7.65 -11.68
CA GLY A 32 -3.72 -8.34 -12.56
C GLY A 32 -4.45 -8.75 -13.84
N ASP A 33 -3.77 -8.55 -14.96
CA ASP A 33 -4.20 -8.89 -16.31
C ASP A 33 -4.79 -10.30 -16.36
N CYS A 34 -6.04 -10.39 -16.80
CA CYS A 34 -6.57 -11.63 -17.34
C CYS A 34 -5.73 -11.96 -18.57
N GLY A 35 -4.99 -13.07 -18.51
CA GLY A 35 -4.09 -13.51 -19.57
C GLY A 35 -4.71 -13.48 -20.96
N GLY A 36 -4.28 -12.49 -21.74
CA GLY A 36 -4.23 -12.53 -23.19
C GLY A 36 -2.76 -12.35 -23.59
N ASP A 37 -2.31 -13.08 -24.60
CA ASP A 37 -1.06 -12.79 -25.30
C ASP A 37 -1.20 -11.40 -25.95
N ASP A 38 -0.94 -10.34 -25.18
CA ASP A 38 -0.98 -8.99 -25.69
C ASP A 38 0.31 -8.76 -26.47
N GLY A 39 0.18 -8.84 -27.81
CA GLY A 39 1.16 -8.39 -28.79
C GLY A 39 1.43 -6.88 -28.70
N GLY A 40 1.81 -6.38 -27.53
CA GLY A 40 2.23 -5.02 -27.30
C GLY A 40 3.57 -4.76 -27.99
N SER A 41 3.56 -3.91 -29.02
CA SER A 41 4.78 -3.46 -29.67
C SER A 41 5.68 -2.74 -28.64
N ARG A 42 6.99 -3.06 -28.64
CA ARG A 42 8.04 -2.36 -27.86
C ARG A 42 8.02 -0.83 -28.02
N LEU A 43 7.31 -0.31 -29.03
CA LEU A 43 7.12 1.11 -29.30
C LEU A 43 6.31 1.85 -28.21
N TRP A 44 5.49 1.14 -27.43
CA TRP A 44 4.56 1.75 -26.45
C TRP A 44 4.95 1.49 -24.99
N ALA A 45 6.06 0.80 -24.76
CA ALA A 45 6.52 0.43 -23.43
C ALA A 45 7.27 1.58 -22.72
N ALA A 46 7.17 1.61 -21.39
CA ALA A 46 7.90 2.55 -20.56
C ALA A 46 9.42 2.40 -20.65
N PRO A 47 10.20 3.47 -20.94
CA PRO A 47 11.61 3.47 -20.62
C PRO A 47 11.82 3.21 -19.11
N PRO A 48 12.85 2.42 -18.73
CA PRO A 48 13.10 2.02 -17.34
C PRO A 48 13.29 3.18 -16.34
N LEU A 49 13.52 4.39 -16.85
CA LEU A 49 13.82 5.60 -16.08
C LEU A 49 12.60 6.45 -15.73
N ALA A 50 11.41 6.07 -16.20
CA ALA A 50 10.18 6.80 -15.94
C ALA A 50 9.13 5.88 -15.36
N ARG A 51 8.31 6.45 -14.47
CA ARG A 51 7.19 5.77 -13.83
C ARG A 51 5.91 6.46 -14.25
N ASP A 52 4.97 5.65 -14.71
CA ASP A 52 3.64 6.05 -15.08
C ASP A 52 2.63 5.44 -14.10
N ASP A 53 1.75 6.29 -13.57
CA ASP A 53 0.56 5.86 -12.86
C ASP A 53 -0.64 6.33 -13.66
N VAL A 54 -1.42 5.38 -14.17
CA VAL A 54 -2.66 5.65 -14.90
C VAL A 54 -3.83 5.36 -13.98
N TRP A 55 -4.76 6.31 -13.91
CA TRP A 55 -6.04 6.18 -13.26
C TRP A 55 -7.14 6.63 -14.21
N ILE A 56 -8.39 6.29 -13.88
CA ILE A 56 -9.55 6.74 -14.66
C ILE A 56 -9.44 8.27 -14.85
N ASP A 57 -9.38 8.68 -16.11
CA ASP A 57 -9.24 10.05 -16.60
C ASP A 57 -7.97 10.83 -16.19
N ASN A 58 -7.01 10.24 -15.46
CA ASN A 58 -5.81 10.94 -14.99
C ASN A 58 -4.54 10.12 -15.20
N ILE A 59 -3.48 10.76 -15.69
CA ILE A 59 -2.16 10.14 -15.88
C ILE A 59 -1.12 10.95 -15.14
N ARG A 60 -0.24 10.27 -14.40
CA ARG A 60 0.94 10.86 -13.78
C ARG A 60 2.20 10.23 -14.35
N ILE A 61 3.13 11.06 -14.81
CA ILE A 61 4.45 10.64 -15.26
C ILE A 61 5.49 11.28 -14.33
N ALA A 62 6.29 10.46 -13.67
CA ALA A 62 7.32 10.92 -12.74
C ALA A 62 8.68 10.28 -13.05
N GLY A 63 9.74 11.06 -12.95
CA GLY A 63 11.10 10.58 -13.21
C GLY A 63 12.08 11.73 -13.40
N SER A 64 13.19 11.45 -14.07
CA SER A 64 14.10 12.52 -14.52
C SER A 64 13.34 13.49 -15.44
N LYS A 65 13.71 14.78 -15.42
CA LYS A 65 13.05 15.80 -16.25
C LYS A 65 13.02 15.40 -17.72
N SER A 66 14.16 14.93 -18.26
CA SER A 66 14.27 14.46 -19.64
C SER A 66 13.41 13.22 -19.91
N GLY A 67 13.39 12.26 -19.00
CA GLY A 67 12.57 11.05 -19.13
C GLY A 67 11.08 11.35 -19.10
N ALA A 68 10.63 12.22 -18.19
CA ALA A 68 9.23 12.62 -18.08
C ALA A 68 8.77 13.39 -19.33
N THR A 69 9.57 14.33 -19.83
CA THR A 69 9.24 15.07 -21.07
C THR A 69 9.18 14.17 -22.30
N LEU A 70 10.10 13.22 -22.43
CA LEU A 70 10.08 12.25 -23.54
C LEU A 70 8.79 11.44 -23.56
N TRP A 71 8.37 10.97 -22.39
CA TRP A 71 7.16 10.18 -22.22
C TRP A 71 5.90 10.98 -22.44
N GLU A 72 5.86 12.19 -21.90
CA GLU A 72 4.75 13.08 -22.11
C GLU A 72 4.51 13.31 -23.60
N ALA A 73 5.58 13.54 -24.38
CA ALA A 73 5.48 13.63 -25.83
C ALA A 73 4.98 12.32 -26.48
N GLN A 74 5.36 11.15 -25.93
CA GLN A 74 4.85 9.86 -26.42
C GLN A 74 3.36 9.69 -26.10
N VAL A 75 2.93 9.96 -24.87
CA VAL A 75 1.51 9.84 -24.45
C VAL A 75 0.62 10.72 -25.32
N LEU A 76 1.06 11.93 -25.67
CA LEU A 76 0.30 12.81 -26.57
C LEU A 76 0.18 12.22 -27.98
N ARG A 77 1.28 11.74 -28.56
CA ARG A 77 1.23 11.04 -29.86
C ARG A 77 0.29 9.85 -29.83
N ASN A 78 0.30 9.12 -28.72
CA ASN A 78 -0.57 7.97 -28.51
C ASN A 78 -2.04 8.40 -28.45
N ALA A 79 -2.35 9.42 -27.66
CA ALA A 79 -3.68 9.99 -27.55
C ALA A 79 -4.20 10.47 -28.91
N ASP A 80 -3.39 11.21 -29.67
CA ASP A 80 -3.72 11.68 -31.02
C ASP A 80 -4.02 10.50 -31.97
N SER A 81 -3.18 9.46 -31.93
CA SER A 81 -3.37 8.26 -32.77
C SER A 81 -4.66 7.51 -32.43
N CYS A 82 -5.04 7.51 -31.16
CA CYS A 82 -6.27 6.90 -30.66
C CYS A 82 -7.48 7.84 -30.73
N ARG A 83 -7.31 9.08 -31.23
CA ARG A 83 -8.32 10.14 -31.22
C ARG A 83 -8.88 10.42 -29.81
N ALA A 84 -8.06 10.26 -28.79
CA ALA A 84 -8.39 10.58 -27.41
C ALA A 84 -8.09 12.06 -27.12
N THR A 85 -9.06 12.76 -26.52
CA THR A 85 -8.88 14.14 -26.06
C THR A 85 -8.21 14.17 -24.69
N MET A 86 -7.12 14.93 -24.57
CA MET A 86 -6.47 15.22 -23.30
C MET A 86 -7.11 16.46 -22.66
N GLY A 87 -7.25 16.46 -21.33
CA GLY A 87 -7.76 17.62 -20.59
C GLY A 87 -6.83 18.85 -20.71
N GLU A 88 -7.40 20.05 -20.52
CA GLU A 88 -6.68 21.33 -20.63
C GLU A 88 -5.71 21.56 -19.45
N ASP A 89 -6.02 21.00 -18.28
CA ASP A 89 -5.22 21.11 -17.06
C ASP A 89 -4.03 20.13 -17.10
N ARG A 90 -2.95 20.54 -17.76
CA ARG A 90 -1.70 19.79 -17.87
C ARG A 90 -0.54 20.50 -17.17
N GLU A 91 0.07 19.82 -16.21
CA GLU A 91 1.25 20.30 -15.48
C GLU A 91 2.54 19.61 -15.98
N SER A 92 3.21 20.20 -16.98
CA SER A 92 4.45 19.65 -17.55
C SER A 92 5.70 20.07 -16.77
N GLY A 93 6.54 19.10 -16.39
CA GLY A 93 7.86 19.38 -15.79
C GLY A 93 7.82 20.02 -14.40
N ALA A 94 6.68 19.98 -13.72
CA ALA A 94 6.49 20.53 -12.39
C ALA A 94 7.21 19.69 -11.32
N THR A 95 7.85 20.37 -10.36
CA THR A 95 8.44 19.74 -9.17
C THR A 95 7.44 19.58 -8.03
N GLN A 96 6.30 20.27 -8.11
CA GLN A 96 5.18 20.19 -7.19
C GLN A 96 3.89 20.09 -7.99
N TYR A 97 3.05 19.12 -7.66
CA TYR A 97 1.77 18.91 -8.33
C TYR A 97 0.82 18.13 -7.43
N THR A 98 -0.47 18.15 -7.76
CA THR A 98 -1.45 17.28 -7.12
C THR A 98 -1.82 16.11 -8.02
N PHE A 99 -1.98 14.92 -7.44
CA PHE A 99 -2.48 13.75 -8.16
C PHE A 99 -3.35 12.92 -7.20
N LEU A 100 -4.58 12.63 -7.60
CA LEU A 100 -5.57 11.89 -6.80
C LEU A 100 -5.75 12.45 -5.38
N GLY A 101 -5.70 13.77 -5.23
CA GLY A 101 -5.86 14.42 -3.93
C GLY A 101 -4.63 14.34 -3.02
N VAL A 102 -3.46 13.90 -3.53
CA VAL A 102 -2.16 13.95 -2.86
C VAL A 102 -1.32 15.08 -3.45
N GLN A 103 -0.65 15.84 -2.59
CA GLN A 103 0.37 16.82 -2.99
C GLN A 103 1.74 16.15 -3.01
N PHE A 104 2.38 16.15 -4.17
CA PHE A 104 3.76 15.74 -4.34
C PHE A 104 4.66 16.97 -4.33
N ASP A 105 5.78 16.88 -3.60
CA ASP A 105 6.81 17.91 -3.52
C ASP A 105 8.17 17.25 -3.72
N HIS A 106 8.59 17.16 -4.99
CA HIS A 106 9.83 16.49 -5.38
C HIS A 106 11.08 17.28 -4.97
N THR A 107 10.96 18.60 -4.80
CA THR A 107 12.03 19.46 -4.29
C THR A 107 12.44 19.04 -2.89
N HIS A 108 11.46 18.81 -2.02
CA HIS A 108 11.68 18.41 -0.62
C HIS A 108 11.57 16.90 -0.39
N ARG A 109 11.27 16.12 -1.44
CA ARG A 109 10.95 14.68 -1.37
C ARG A 109 9.84 14.39 -0.35
N ALA A 110 8.83 15.25 -0.36
CA ALA A 110 7.74 15.21 0.59
C ALA A 110 6.41 14.87 -0.10
N VAL A 111 5.52 14.24 0.66
CA VAL A 111 4.13 14.01 0.29
C VAL A 111 3.21 14.50 1.40
N SER A 112 2.07 15.05 1.02
CA SER A 112 0.98 15.44 1.93
C SER A 112 -0.36 15.29 1.21
N LEU A 113 -1.47 15.50 1.91
CA LEU A 113 -2.77 15.61 1.27
C LEU A 113 -2.84 16.95 0.51
N SER A 114 -3.62 16.98 -0.57
CA SER A 114 -3.93 18.22 -1.27
C SER A 114 -4.86 19.11 -0.44
N ASP A 115 -4.79 20.42 -0.66
CA ASP A 115 -5.67 21.38 -0.01
C ASP A 115 -7.15 21.08 -0.27
N LYS A 116 -7.48 20.65 -1.49
CA LYS A 116 -8.83 20.23 -1.87
C LYS A 116 -9.31 19.08 -0.98
N PHE A 117 -8.48 18.05 -0.79
CA PHE A 117 -8.81 16.91 0.07
C PHE A 117 -9.00 17.34 1.53
N VAL A 118 -8.09 18.15 2.06
CA VAL A 118 -8.18 18.65 3.46
C VAL A 118 -9.45 19.45 3.67
N ARG A 119 -9.79 20.38 2.76
CA ARG A 119 -11.05 21.15 2.81
C ARG A 119 -12.27 20.22 2.76
N CYS A 120 -12.24 19.21 1.89
CA CYS A 120 -13.31 18.22 1.80
C CYS A 120 -13.53 17.46 3.12
N VAL A 121 -12.47 17.14 3.88
CA VAL A 121 -12.60 16.49 5.20
C VAL A 121 -13.08 17.46 6.27
N ARG A 122 -12.56 18.69 6.27
CA ARG A 122 -12.98 19.74 7.21
C ARG A 122 -14.46 20.08 7.10
N ALA A 123 -15.01 20.09 5.89
CA ALA A 123 -16.42 20.39 5.66
C ALA A 123 -17.37 19.26 6.10
N MET A 124 -16.87 18.08 6.42
CA MET A 124 -17.73 16.94 6.80
C MET A 124 -18.31 17.12 8.21
N PRO A 125 -19.57 16.74 8.43
CA PRO A 125 -20.17 16.80 9.77
C PRO A 125 -19.45 15.87 10.75
N SER A 126 -19.60 16.16 12.05
CA SER A 126 -19.15 15.27 13.12
C SER A 126 -19.86 13.92 13.03
N LEU A 127 -19.11 12.83 13.24
CA LEU A 127 -19.64 11.45 13.24
C LEU A 127 -20.84 11.23 14.16
N LYS A 128 -21.00 12.07 15.20
CA LYS A 128 -22.12 11.97 16.14
C LYS A 128 -23.49 12.05 15.44
N TYR A 129 -23.56 12.75 14.30
CA TYR A 129 -24.80 13.06 13.60
C TYR A 129 -24.92 12.36 12.24
N LEU A 130 -23.97 11.51 11.86
CA LEU A 130 -23.94 10.89 10.54
C LEU A 130 -24.89 9.69 10.45
N THR A 131 -25.46 9.52 9.27
CA THR A 131 -26.06 8.26 8.79
C THR A 131 -24.98 7.21 8.50
N ILE A 132 -25.39 5.96 8.27
CA ILE A 132 -24.45 4.88 7.96
C ILE A 132 -23.63 5.15 6.67
N PRO A 133 -24.23 5.58 5.54
CA PRO A 133 -23.48 5.92 4.34
C PRO A 133 -22.48 7.07 4.55
N GLU A 134 -22.88 8.12 5.27
CA GLU A 134 -21.97 9.24 5.53
C GLU A 134 -20.79 8.82 6.42
N MET A 135 -21.03 7.96 7.42
CA MET A 135 -19.99 7.35 8.24
C MET A 135 -19.01 6.53 7.37
N GLU A 136 -19.52 5.76 6.41
CA GLU A 136 -18.68 4.99 5.48
C GLU A 136 -17.78 5.89 4.64
N VAL A 137 -18.31 7.01 4.12
CA VAL A 137 -17.53 7.99 3.36
C VAL A 137 -16.42 8.60 4.23
N VAL A 138 -16.71 8.97 5.48
CA VAL A 138 -15.69 9.49 6.42
C VAL A 138 -14.63 8.43 6.69
N ALA A 139 -15.02 7.20 7.00
CA ALA A 139 -14.09 6.10 7.27
C ALA A 139 -13.22 5.76 6.05
N SER A 140 -13.76 5.85 4.84
CA SER A 140 -13.02 5.62 3.60
C SER A 140 -11.98 6.71 3.35
N ARG A 141 -12.36 7.98 3.54
CA ARG A 141 -11.41 9.11 3.44
C ARG A 141 -10.34 9.05 4.53
N PHE A 142 -10.68 8.55 5.71
CA PHE A 142 -9.70 8.29 6.74
C PHE A 142 -8.64 7.30 6.27
N LEU A 143 -9.05 6.12 5.81
CA LEU A 143 -8.13 5.07 5.40
C LEU A 143 -7.21 5.55 4.27
N TYR A 144 -7.76 6.30 3.32
CA TYR A 144 -7.00 6.99 2.28
C TYR A 144 -5.94 7.94 2.88
N ALA A 145 -6.37 8.86 3.74
CA ALA A 145 -5.50 9.86 4.36
C ALA A 145 -4.41 9.23 5.23
N ALA A 146 -4.74 8.17 5.97
CA ALA A 146 -3.82 7.46 6.83
C ALA A 146 -2.67 6.83 6.03
N ALA A 147 -2.95 6.30 4.84
CA ALA A 147 -1.92 5.73 3.97
C ALA A 147 -0.94 6.80 3.48
N ILE A 148 -1.43 7.98 3.09
CA ILE A 148 -0.59 9.11 2.65
C ILE A 148 0.27 9.65 3.79
N LEU A 149 -0.35 9.89 4.95
CA LEU A 149 0.31 10.49 6.12
C LEU A 149 1.15 9.48 6.93
N ARG A 150 1.10 8.19 6.59
CA ARG A 150 1.61 7.06 7.42
C ARG A 150 1.10 7.10 8.86
N THR A 151 -0.19 7.38 9.01
CA THR A 151 -0.86 7.25 10.30
C THR A 151 -1.01 5.77 10.62
N ARG A 152 -0.60 5.35 11.81
CA ARG A 152 -0.71 3.95 12.24
C ARG A 152 -2.18 3.59 12.47
N LEU A 153 -2.74 2.73 11.63
CA LEU A 153 -4.15 2.32 11.72
C LEU A 153 -4.47 1.57 13.03
N CYS A 154 -3.48 0.91 13.66
CA CYS A 154 -3.66 0.23 14.94
C CYS A 154 -4.08 1.20 16.07
N ASP A 155 -3.60 2.45 16.03
CA ASP A 155 -3.98 3.49 17.00
C ASP A 155 -5.49 3.83 16.90
N TYR A 156 -6.15 3.43 15.81
CA TYR A 156 -7.57 3.67 15.51
C TYR A 156 -8.37 2.37 15.39
N TYR A 157 -7.87 1.25 15.93
CA TYR A 157 -8.52 -0.06 15.83
C TYR A 157 -9.98 -0.04 16.30
N PHE A 158 -10.27 0.60 17.44
CA PHE A 158 -11.64 0.66 17.97
C PHE A 158 -12.60 1.45 17.07
N PHE A 159 -12.11 2.50 16.41
CA PHE A 159 -12.88 3.24 15.42
C PHE A 159 -13.21 2.36 14.21
N ILE A 160 -12.20 1.75 13.59
CA ILE A 160 -12.35 0.86 12.43
C ILE A 160 -13.30 -0.31 12.76
N LYS A 161 -13.14 -0.90 13.95
CA LYS A 161 -13.99 -1.99 14.44
C LYS A 161 -15.45 -1.54 14.62
N ALA A 162 -15.69 -0.33 15.11
CA ALA A 162 -17.05 0.19 15.30
C ALA A 162 -17.73 0.46 13.95
N VAL A 163 -17.03 1.06 12.99
CA VAL A 163 -17.50 1.26 11.62
C VAL A 163 -17.85 -0.07 10.97
N ARG A 164 -16.93 -1.04 11.00
CA ARG A 164 -17.14 -2.38 10.41
C ARG A 164 -18.39 -3.06 10.98
N ARG A 165 -18.61 -2.99 12.30
CA ARG A 165 -19.79 -3.57 12.96
C ARG A 165 -21.08 -2.93 12.47
N ARG A 166 -21.08 -1.61 12.23
CA ARG A 166 -22.26 -0.91 11.70
C ARG A 166 -22.55 -1.26 10.24
N LEU A 167 -21.53 -1.33 9.40
CA LEU A 167 -21.69 -1.79 8.01
C LEU A 167 -22.17 -3.25 7.95
N SER A 168 -21.66 -4.12 8.84
CA SER A 168 -22.15 -5.49 8.95
C SER A 168 -23.62 -5.55 9.37
N ALA A 169 -24.06 -4.69 10.29
CA ALA A 169 -25.45 -4.63 10.71
C ALA A 169 -26.37 -4.16 9.55
N LEU A 170 -25.89 -3.22 8.73
CA LEU A 170 -26.60 -2.78 7.52
C LEU A 170 -26.74 -3.95 6.53
N HIS A 171 -25.65 -4.65 6.24
CA HIS A 171 -25.65 -5.80 5.33
C HIS A 171 -26.56 -6.94 5.79
N GLN A 172 -26.69 -7.14 7.10
CA GLN A 172 -27.60 -8.13 7.70
C GLN A 172 -29.07 -7.66 7.78
N GLY A 173 -29.38 -6.45 7.32
CA GLY A 173 -30.73 -5.88 7.40
C GLY A 173 -31.18 -5.50 8.82
N ILE A 174 -30.26 -5.42 9.79
CA ILE A 174 -30.54 -5.05 11.18
C ILE A 174 -30.78 -3.54 11.30
N VAL A 175 -30.12 -2.76 10.45
CA VAL A 175 -30.27 -1.30 10.34
C VAL A 175 -30.44 -0.92 8.88
N GLN A 176 -31.04 0.24 8.62
CA GLN A 176 -31.26 0.80 7.28
C GLN A 176 -30.22 1.87 6.94
N GLU A 177 -30.05 2.22 5.67
CA GLU A 177 -29.11 3.27 5.24
C GLU A 177 -29.38 4.62 5.91
N THR A 178 -30.66 4.97 6.06
CA THR A 178 -31.11 6.19 6.75
C THR A 178 -30.92 6.13 8.27
N SER A 179 -30.52 4.98 8.81
CA SER A 179 -30.28 4.84 10.24
C SER A 179 -29.07 5.67 10.67
N PRO A 180 -29.11 6.29 11.85
CA PRO A 180 -27.96 6.98 12.40
C PRO A 180 -26.84 5.98 12.72
N ALA A 181 -25.60 6.37 12.42
CA ALA A 181 -24.41 5.56 12.67
C ALA A 181 -24.26 5.19 14.15
N LYS A 182 -24.65 6.08 15.09
CA LYS A 182 -24.57 5.91 16.56
C LYS A 182 -23.32 5.13 17.00
N LEU A 183 -22.15 5.65 16.66
CA LEU A 183 -20.88 5.05 17.08
C LEU A 183 -20.65 5.26 18.58
N PRO A 184 -19.92 4.36 19.27
CA PRO A 184 -19.55 4.54 20.66
C PRO A 184 -18.79 5.85 20.89
N PRO A 185 -18.94 6.54 22.04
CA PRO A 185 -18.24 7.79 22.32
C PRO A 185 -16.72 7.72 22.14
N ALA A 186 -16.10 6.59 22.49
CA ALA A 186 -14.67 6.35 22.26
C ALA A 186 -14.29 6.39 20.76
N ALA A 187 -15.15 5.90 19.88
CA ALA A 187 -14.92 5.95 18.44
C ALA A 187 -15.12 7.38 17.89
N VAL A 188 -16.05 8.16 18.46
CA VAL A 188 -16.24 9.58 18.12
C VAL A 188 -15.01 10.41 18.50
N GLY A 189 -14.44 10.21 19.70
CA GLY A 189 -13.21 10.91 20.10
C GLY A 189 -12.00 10.57 19.22
N LEU A 190 -11.92 9.33 18.71
CA LEU A 190 -10.87 8.94 17.77
C LEU A 190 -11.00 9.62 16.40
N ASP A 191 -12.22 9.92 15.95
CA ASP A 191 -12.46 10.69 14.72
C ASP A 191 -12.05 12.15 14.85
N GLU A 192 -12.32 12.79 15.98
CA GLU A 192 -11.87 14.16 16.22
C GLU A 192 -10.34 14.25 16.19
N ARG A 193 -9.67 13.32 16.87
CA ARG A 193 -8.20 13.20 16.84
C ARG A 193 -7.68 12.97 15.42
N LEU A 194 -8.40 12.16 14.65
CA LEU A 194 -8.06 11.90 13.27
C LEU A 194 -8.20 13.16 12.41
N ARG A 195 -9.33 13.86 12.48
CA ARG A 195 -9.58 15.09 11.71
C ARG A 195 -8.48 16.09 11.96
N HIS A 196 -8.10 16.28 13.21
CA HIS A 196 -6.97 17.13 13.57
C HIS A 196 -5.65 16.67 12.91
N THR A 197 -5.40 15.37 12.83
CA THR A 197 -4.21 14.82 12.13
C THR A 197 -4.24 15.12 10.63
N ILE A 198 -5.40 14.95 10.00
CA ILE A 198 -5.62 15.24 8.57
C ILE A 198 -5.47 16.75 8.31
N GLU A 199 -6.05 17.59 9.16
CA GLU A 199 -6.02 19.05 9.03
C GLU A 199 -4.64 19.64 9.23
N ASN A 200 -3.86 19.09 10.17
CA ASN A 200 -2.46 19.46 10.33
C ASN A 200 -1.62 19.12 9.10
N ASN A 201 -2.03 18.10 8.34
CA ASN A 201 -1.49 17.71 7.04
C ASN A 201 0.04 17.75 6.97
N ARG A 202 0.72 17.27 8.02
CA ARG A 202 2.16 17.45 8.14
C ARG A 202 2.86 16.76 6.97
N LYS A 203 3.58 17.55 6.16
CA LYS A 203 4.40 17.04 5.07
C LYS A 203 5.30 15.92 5.56
N ARG A 204 5.23 14.80 4.87
CA ARG A 204 5.99 13.61 5.19
C ARG A 204 7.12 13.46 4.21
N ASN A 205 8.34 13.44 4.71
CA ASN A 205 9.51 13.11 3.89
C ASN A 205 9.53 11.62 3.61
N ASN A 206 9.58 11.27 2.32
CA ASN A 206 9.81 9.90 1.89
C ASN A 206 11.32 9.64 1.92
N LYS A 207 11.77 8.79 2.85
CA LYS A 207 13.11 8.22 2.75
C LYS A 207 13.16 7.27 1.55
N PRO A 208 14.26 7.23 0.79
CA PRO A 208 14.53 6.11 -0.08
C PRO A 208 14.53 4.84 0.77
N THR A 209 13.79 3.81 0.36
CA THR A 209 13.83 2.51 1.03
C THR A 209 14.65 1.59 0.13
N GLU A 210 15.67 0.96 0.70
CA GLU A 210 16.39 -0.13 0.06
C GLU A 210 15.38 -1.20 -0.32
N ARG A 211 15.29 -1.47 -1.63
CA ARG A 211 14.59 -2.57 -2.32
C ARG A 211 13.21 -2.94 -1.77
N ALA A 212 12.19 -2.89 -2.63
CA ALA A 212 10.99 -3.67 -2.36
C ALA A 212 11.41 -5.10 -1.99
N SER A 213 11.00 -5.58 -0.82
CA SER A 213 11.01 -7.00 -0.47
C SER A 213 9.64 -7.54 -0.81
N ALA A 214 9.61 -8.72 -1.43
CA ALA A 214 8.36 -9.40 -1.65
C ALA A 214 7.74 -9.73 -0.29
N ALA A 215 6.42 -9.66 -0.20
CA ALA A 215 5.70 -9.94 1.03
C ALA A 215 4.72 -11.09 0.82
N ILE A 216 4.65 -12.02 1.77
CA ILE A 216 3.56 -12.98 1.88
C ILE A 216 2.75 -12.62 3.11
N ILE A 217 1.45 -12.53 2.96
CA ILE A 217 0.51 -12.33 4.06
C ILE A 217 -0.37 -13.57 4.11
N THR A 218 -0.40 -14.26 5.25
CA THR A 218 -1.25 -15.44 5.43
C THR A 218 -2.30 -15.22 6.49
N ASP A 219 -3.49 -15.76 6.24
CA ASP A 219 -4.60 -15.81 7.18
C ASP A 219 -5.14 -17.24 7.27
N ALA A 220 -5.56 -17.64 8.47
CA ALA A 220 -6.02 -18.99 8.74
C ALA A 220 -7.23 -19.00 9.68
N SER A 221 -8.12 -19.96 9.43
CA SER A 221 -9.23 -20.28 10.31
C SER A 221 -9.29 -21.79 10.54
N LEU A 222 -10.18 -22.27 11.41
CA LEU A 222 -10.43 -23.70 11.52
C LEU A 222 -11.09 -24.32 10.27
N HIS A 223 -11.51 -23.50 9.30
CA HIS A 223 -12.28 -23.93 8.13
C HIS A 223 -11.45 -23.96 6.84
N GLY A 224 -10.44 -23.09 6.76
CA GLY A 224 -9.52 -23.01 5.64
C GLY A 224 -8.45 -21.94 5.83
N TRP A 225 -7.67 -21.72 4.80
CA TRP A 225 -6.58 -20.74 4.76
C TRP A 225 -6.59 -19.91 3.50
N ARG A 226 -5.91 -18.77 3.59
CA ARG A 226 -5.65 -17.86 2.47
C ARG A 226 -4.26 -17.28 2.60
N ALA A 227 -3.68 -16.95 1.46
CA ALA A 227 -2.41 -16.25 1.38
C ALA A 227 -2.43 -15.27 0.21
N VAL A 228 -1.82 -14.11 0.42
CA VAL A 228 -1.60 -13.09 -0.58
C VAL A 228 -0.10 -12.89 -0.70
N PHE A 229 0.43 -13.02 -1.92
CA PHE A 229 1.81 -12.76 -2.25
C PHE A 229 1.91 -11.49 -3.08
N ILE A 230 2.75 -10.56 -2.63
CA ILE A 230 3.04 -9.29 -3.27
C ILE A 230 4.52 -9.29 -3.66
N PRO A 231 4.87 -9.70 -4.89
CA PRO A 231 6.25 -9.68 -5.37
C PRO A 231 6.75 -8.24 -5.57
N ASP A 232 8.06 -8.10 -5.74
CA ASP A 232 8.68 -6.80 -6.04
C ASP A 232 8.10 -6.15 -7.30
N SER A 233 7.64 -6.96 -8.27
CA SER A 233 7.00 -6.51 -9.51
C SER A 233 5.66 -5.82 -9.29
N GLY A 234 4.95 -6.14 -8.20
CA GLY A 234 3.61 -5.62 -7.90
C GLY A 234 2.46 -6.56 -8.26
N ASP A 235 2.72 -7.66 -8.98
CA ASP A 235 1.69 -8.61 -9.41
C ASP A 235 1.16 -9.45 -8.25
N VAL A 236 0.00 -9.07 -7.70
CA VAL A 236 -0.57 -9.74 -6.54
C VAL A 236 -1.05 -11.15 -6.90
N LYS A 237 -0.57 -12.16 -6.17
CA LYS A 237 -1.01 -13.55 -6.31
C LYS A 237 -1.75 -14.00 -5.06
N ILE A 238 -2.78 -14.83 -5.24
CA ILE A 238 -3.62 -15.32 -4.15
C ILE A 238 -3.64 -16.84 -4.19
N ALA A 239 -3.49 -17.46 -3.02
CA ALA A 239 -3.67 -18.89 -2.83
C ALA A 239 -4.57 -19.14 -1.62
N GLY A 240 -5.28 -20.26 -1.58
CA GLY A 240 -6.11 -20.60 -0.45
C GLY A 240 -7.04 -21.76 -0.72
N GLY A 241 -7.61 -22.33 0.33
CA GLY A 241 -8.49 -23.48 0.22
C GLY A 241 -8.99 -24.00 1.55
N LYS A 242 -9.84 -25.03 1.47
CA LYS A 242 -10.23 -25.82 2.64
C LYS A 242 -9.05 -26.69 3.09
N TRP A 243 -9.03 -27.04 4.37
CA TRP A 243 -8.03 -27.95 4.89
C TRP A 243 -8.25 -29.37 4.39
N GLU A 244 -7.22 -29.98 3.79
CA GLU A 244 -7.23 -31.43 3.51
C GLU A 244 -7.30 -32.22 4.82
N LYS A 245 -6.49 -31.83 5.81
CA LYS A 245 -6.56 -32.30 7.19
C LYS A 245 -6.84 -31.11 8.09
N LYS A 246 -7.97 -31.11 8.80
CA LYS A 246 -8.32 -29.99 9.70
C LYS A 246 -7.29 -29.83 10.82
N PRO A 247 -6.79 -28.60 11.07
CA PRO A 247 -5.98 -28.31 12.24
C PRO A 247 -6.85 -28.38 13.51
N PHE A 248 -6.26 -28.84 14.62
CA PHE A 248 -6.96 -28.92 15.90
C PHE A 248 -6.98 -27.59 16.65
N LEU A 249 -5.96 -26.75 16.41
CA LEU A 249 -5.76 -25.47 17.07
C LEU A 249 -5.47 -24.39 16.04
N ILE A 250 -5.88 -23.15 16.33
CA ILE A 250 -5.66 -22.01 15.44
C ILE A 250 -4.17 -21.76 15.16
N MET A 251 -3.31 -21.95 16.18
CA MET A 251 -1.86 -21.81 16.05
C MET A 251 -1.26 -22.79 15.04
N GLN A 252 -1.79 -24.02 14.98
CA GLN A 252 -1.38 -25.00 13.97
C GLN A 252 -1.93 -24.61 12.60
N ALA A 253 -3.15 -24.07 12.54
CA ALA A 253 -3.77 -23.61 11.31
C ALA A 253 -2.94 -22.51 10.65
N GLU A 254 -2.47 -21.52 11.43
CA GLU A 254 -1.65 -20.41 10.92
C GLU A 254 -0.28 -20.90 10.44
N ALA A 255 0.40 -21.76 11.22
CA ALA A 255 1.66 -22.38 10.79
C ALA A 255 1.49 -23.19 9.48
N ARG A 256 0.38 -23.94 9.39
CA ARG A 256 0.05 -24.70 8.17
C ARG A 256 -0.27 -23.79 7.00
N ALA A 257 -0.96 -22.68 7.22
CA ALA A 257 -1.25 -21.70 6.17
C ALA A 257 0.03 -21.08 5.61
N GLU A 258 0.99 -20.74 6.47
CA GLU A 258 2.32 -20.27 6.06
C GLU A 258 3.03 -21.30 5.19
N ARG A 259 3.13 -22.55 5.65
CA ARG A 259 3.75 -23.63 4.87
C ARG A 259 3.08 -23.83 3.51
N LEU A 260 1.74 -23.84 3.47
CA LEU A 260 0.99 -24.01 2.23
C LEU A 260 1.16 -22.80 1.30
N ALA A 261 1.26 -21.59 1.83
CA ALA A 261 1.56 -20.39 1.06
C ALA A 261 2.95 -20.46 0.43
N LEU A 262 3.98 -20.81 1.20
CA LEU A 262 5.35 -20.99 0.71
C LEU A 262 5.40 -22.06 -0.39
N SER A 263 4.70 -23.17 -0.19
CA SER A 263 4.58 -24.23 -1.18
C SER A 263 3.89 -23.75 -2.47
N ALA A 264 2.76 -23.05 -2.34
CA ALA A 264 1.96 -22.56 -3.46
C ALA A 264 2.70 -21.51 -4.29
N PHE A 265 3.57 -20.70 -3.67
CA PHE A 265 4.32 -19.67 -4.36
C PHE A 265 5.77 -20.05 -4.68
N SER A 266 6.22 -21.26 -4.32
CA SER A 266 7.61 -21.71 -4.42
C SER A 266 8.32 -21.39 -5.75
N ALA A 267 7.62 -21.50 -6.89
CA ALA A 267 8.17 -21.21 -8.21
C ALA A 267 8.48 -19.72 -8.46
N VAL A 268 7.92 -18.82 -7.66
CA VAL A 268 8.01 -17.36 -7.84
C VAL A 268 8.53 -16.64 -6.59
N LEU A 269 8.90 -17.37 -5.54
CA LEU A 269 9.48 -16.77 -4.34
C LEU A 269 10.90 -16.25 -4.60
N PRO A 270 11.20 -15.00 -4.25
CA PRO A 270 12.57 -14.52 -4.26
C PRO A 270 13.37 -15.10 -3.09
N ARG A 271 14.69 -14.89 -3.11
CA ARG A 271 15.61 -15.33 -2.04
C ARG A 271 15.30 -14.74 -0.66
N THR A 272 14.57 -13.64 -0.59
CA THR A 272 14.23 -12.96 0.66
C THR A 272 12.80 -12.45 0.55
N VAL A 273 11.96 -12.85 1.50
CA VAL A 273 10.55 -12.52 1.53
C VAL A 273 10.15 -12.19 2.96
N ASP A 274 9.37 -11.12 3.12
CA ASP A 274 8.78 -10.76 4.40
C ASP A 274 7.48 -11.55 4.58
N VAL A 275 7.43 -12.42 5.60
CA VAL A 275 6.23 -13.19 5.92
C VAL A 275 5.47 -12.51 7.07
N TRP A 276 4.21 -12.18 6.80
CA TRP A 276 3.30 -11.53 7.73
C TRP A 276 2.23 -12.53 8.18
N VAL A 277 2.28 -12.89 9.45
CA VAL A 277 1.30 -13.75 10.12
C VAL A 277 0.75 -13.01 11.32
N ASP A 278 -0.55 -13.14 11.57
CA ASP A 278 -1.25 -12.50 12.69
C ASP A 278 -0.86 -13.09 14.06
N ASN A 279 -0.43 -14.35 14.09
CA ASN A 279 -0.04 -15.02 15.32
C ASN A 279 1.43 -14.79 15.71
N THR A 280 1.60 -13.94 16.71
CA THR A 280 2.91 -13.63 17.33
C THR A 280 3.56 -14.83 18.03
N LEU A 281 2.79 -15.83 18.46
CA LEU A 281 3.35 -17.06 19.04
C LEU A 281 4.04 -17.92 17.99
N LEU A 282 3.58 -17.90 16.74
CA LEU A 282 4.23 -18.58 15.63
C LEU A 282 5.61 -17.98 15.36
N GLN A 283 5.67 -16.65 15.23
CA GLN A 283 6.93 -15.93 15.10
C GLN A 283 7.88 -16.23 16.27
N GLY A 284 7.37 -16.24 17.50
CA GLY A 284 8.15 -16.59 18.69
C GLY A 284 8.68 -18.04 18.68
N ALA A 285 7.92 -18.99 18.12
CA ALA A 285 8.33 -20.39 18.00
C ALA A 285 9.32 -20.61 16.86
N ALA A 286 9.14 -19.92 15.72
CA ALA A 286 10.09 -19.88 14.62
C ALA A 286 11.44 -19.25 15.03
N ASN A 287 11.44 -18.20 15.84
CA ASN A 287 12.70 -17.63 16.32
C ASN A 287 13.45 -18.58 17.28
N LYS A 288 12.73 -19.47 17.97
CA LYS A 288 13.30 -20.46 18.90
C LYS A 288 13.61 -21.82 18.26
N GLY A 289 13.18 -22.04 17.02
CA GLY A 289 13.24 -23.35 16.35
C GLY A 289 12.43 -24.46 17.04
N SER A 290 11.55 -24.12 17.99
CA SER A 290 10.85 -25.11 18.80
C SER A 290 9.55 -24.58 19.41
N SER A 291 8.63 -25.50 19.67
CA SER A 291 7.30 -25.25 20.22
C SER A 291 6.92 -26.33 21.24
N LYS A 292 6.09 -25.96 22.25
CA LYS A 292 5.51 -26.93 23.19
C LYS A 292 4.54 -27.92 22.53
N SER A 293 3.94 -27.53 21.40
CA SER A 293 3.05 -28.38 20.62
C SER A 293 3.83 -29.14 19.56
N HIS A 294 3.81 -30.47 19.63
CA HIS A 294 4.43 -31.35 18.63
C HIS A 294 3.89 -31.08 17.22
N ALA A 295 2.59 -30.85 17.11
CA ALA A 295 1.93 -30.56 15.85
C ALA A 295 2.41 -29.25 15.21
N MET A 296 2.77 -28.26 16.03
CA MET A 296 3.32 -26.98 15.56
C MET A 296 4.81 -27.09 15.22
N THR A 297 5.57 -27.86 16.01
CA THR A 297 6.98 -28.16 15.70
C THR A 297 7.11 -28.89 14.36
N TRP A 298 6.19 -29.79 14.04
CA TRP A 298 6.16 -30.48 12.74
C TRP A 298 5.96 -29.51 11.56
N GLU A 299 5.03 -28.55 11.67
CA GLU A 299 4.82 -27.55 10.60
C GLU A 299 6.04 -26.64 10.46
N LEU A 300 6.64 -26.18 11.57
CA LEU A 300 7.84 -25.33 11.56
C LEU A 300 9.03 -26.01 10.89
N GLN A 301 9.27 -27.29 11.16
CA GLN A 301 10.34 -28.06 10.51
C GLN A 301 10.20 -28.04 8.99
N ARG A 302 8.97 -28.18 8.48
CA ARG A 302 8.68 -28.13 7.04
C ARG A 302 8.80 -26.73 6.45
N ILE A 303 8.58 -25.68 7.24
CA ILE A 303 8.81 -24.30 6.80
C ILE A 303 10.32 -24.05 6.60
N TYR A 304 11.18 -24.54 7.50
CA TYR A 304 12.64 -24.40 7.35
C TYR A 304 13.25 -25.19 6.18
N GLU A 305 12.48 -26.05 5.51
CA GLU A 305 12.94 -26.74 4.30
C GLU A 305 12.88 -25.84 3.04
N PHE A 306 12.28 -24.65 3.13
CA PHE A 306 12.21 -23.63 2.08
C PHE A 306 13.31 -22.56 2.24
#